data_AF-A0A6I4VWI7-F1
#
_entry.id   AF-A0A6I4VWI7-F1
#
_cell.length_a   1.000
_cell.length_b   1.000
_cell.length_c   1.000
_cell.angle_alpha   90.00
_cell.angle_beta   90.00
_cell.angle_gamma   90.00
#
_symmetry.space_group_name_H-M   'P 1'
#
loop_
_entity.id
_entity.type
_entity.pdbx_description
1 polymer ?
#
loop_
_entity_poly.entity_id
_entity_poly.type
_entity_poly.pdbx_seq_one_letter_code
_entity_poly.pdbx_strand_id
1 'polypeptide(L)'
;MKVIIDAEKKRFTIPLPFFLLHIAGWIICRKWFWKWLNKKSKNITFPTPMLDKQTIQPLLSSLKEYKGITLVDIKDKDGNGVIVRL
;
A
#
# COMPACT_ATOMS: atom_id res chain seq x y z
N MET A 1 8.99 1.27 8.67
CA MET A 1 7.83 1.85 7.96
C MET A 1 6.79 2.25 8.97
N LYS A 2 6.24 3.46 8.83
CA LYS A 2 5.15 3.98 9.64
C LYS A 2 4.19 4.75 8.76
N VAL A 3 2.91 4.60 9.04
CA VAL A 3 1.86 5.40 8.43
C VAL A 3 1.43 6.42 9.46
N ILE A 4 1.49 7.68 9.08
CA ILE A 4 1.05 8.80 9.89
C ILE A 4 -0.25 9.28 9.26
N ILE A 5 -1.30 9.30 10.07
CA ILE A 5 -2.63 9.77 9.66
C ILE A 5 -2.89 11.01 10.48
N ASP A 6 -3.06 12.13 9.80
CA ASP A 6 -3.55 13.36 10.38
C ASP A 6 -5.06 13.40 10.10
N ALA A 7 -5.87 13.33 11.15
CA ALA A 7 -7.33 13.40 11.06
C ALA A 7 -7.80 14.54 11.95
N GLU A 8 -8.35 15.58 11.31
CA GLU A 8 -8.77 16.85 11.91
C GLU A 8 -7.64 17.50 12.73
N LYS A 9 -7.57 17.21 14.03
CA LYS A 9 -6.57 17.73 15.00
C LYS A 9 -5.80 16.63 15.72
N LYS A 10 -5.98 15.36 15.32
CA LYS A 10 -5.32 14.21 15.93
C LYS A 10 -4.36 13.57 14.94
N ARG A 11 -3.16 13.29 15.43
CA ARG A 11 -2.12 12.60 14.67
C ARG A 11 -1.97 11.18 15.19
N PHE A 12 -2.24 10.22 14.32
CA PHE A 12 -2.07 8.80 14.59
C PHE A 12 -0.84 8.30 13.88
N THR A 13 0.04 7.60 14.60
CA THR A 13 1.21 6.94 13.99
C THR A 13 1.06 5.45 14.17
N ILE A 14 0.86 4.73 13.07
CA ILE A 14 0.73 3.28 13.04
C ILE A 14 2.07 2.72 12.54
N PRO A 15 2.86 2.05 13.39
CA PRO A 15 4.03 1.32 12.93
C PRO A 15 3.56 0.17 12.05
N LEU A 16 4.07 0.10 10.82
CA LEU A 16 3.71 -0.97 9.88
C LEU A 16 4.86 -1.97 9.81
N PRO A 17 4.67 -3.20 10.33
CA PRO A 17 5.61 -4.28 10.11
C PRO A 17 5.80 -4.55 8.62
N PHE A 18 7.05 -4.72 8.22
CA PHE A 18 7.42 -4.94 6.82
C PHE A 18 6.81 -6.22 6.22
N PHE A 19 6.49 -7.23 7.04
CA PHE A 19 5.83 -8.44 6.57
C PHE A 19 4.43 -8.16 5.97
N LEU A 20 3.73 -7.11 6.42
CA LEU A 20 2.43 -6.73 5.86
C LEU A 20 2.56 -6.32 4.39
N LEU A 21 3.66 -5.65 4.03
CA LEU A 21 3.98 -5.31 2.64
C LEU A 21 4.20 -6.57 1.79
N HIS A 22 4.90 -7.56 2.33
CA HIS A 22 5.10 -8.85 1.68
C HIS A 22 3.78 -9.61 1.47
N ILE A 23 2.92 -9.66 2.49
CA ILE A 23 1.60 -10.31 2.41
C ILE A 23 0.73 -9.57 1.39
N ALA A 24 0.66 -8.24 1.43
CA ALA A 24 -0.08 -7.44 0.47
C ALA A 24 0.42 -7.69 -0.96
N GLY A 25 1.75 -7.69 -1.18
CA GLY A 25 2.34 -8.00 -2.47
C GLY A 25 1.93 -9.39 -3.00
N TRP A 26 1.90 -10.41 -2.14
CA TRP A 26 1.43 -11.76 -2.51
C TRP A 26 -0.05 -11.79 -2.87
N ILE A 27 -0.90 -11.09 -2.12
CA ILE A 27 -2.34 -11.01 -2.39
C ILE A 27 -2.57 -10.35 -3.75
N ILE A 28 -1.87 -9.24 -4.01
CA ILE A 28 -1.99 -8.45 -5.25
C ILE A 28 -1.44 -9.22 -6.46
N CYS A 29 -0.43 -10.08 -6.34
CA CYS A 29 0.03 -10.89 -7.48
C CYS A 29 -0.95 -12.03 -7.86
N ARG A 30 -1.90 -12.39 -6.99
CA ARG A 30 -2.72 -13.59 -7.19
C ARG A 30 -3.93 -13.29 -8.09
N LYS A 31 -4.01 -13.96 -9.24
CA LYS A 31 -5.14 -13.85 -10.19
C LYS A 31 -6.52 -14.03 -9.54
N TRP A 32 -6.62 -14.89 -8.52
CA TRP A 32 -7.88 -15.15 -7.81
C TRP A 32 -8.40 -13.92 -7.06
N PHE A 33 -7.51 -13.10 -6.48
CA PHE A 33 -7.87 -11.86 -5.79
C PHE A 33 -8.55 -10.88 -6.74
N TRP A 34 -8.00 -10.69 -7.94
CA TRP A 34 -8.57 -9.80 -8.95
C TRP A 34 -9.86 -10.33 -9.55
N LYS A 35 -9.97 -11.64 -9.75
CA LYS A 35 -11.23 -12.27 -10.17
C LYS A 35 -12.33 -12.06 -9.12
N TRP A 36 -12.00 -12.13 -7.83
CA TRP A 36 -12.92 -11.85 -6.74
C TRP A 36 -13.32 -10.37 -6.68
N LEU A 37 -12.35 -9.45 -6.82
CA LEU A 37 -12.60 -8.00 -6.88
C LEU A 37 -13.50 -7.64 -8.07
N ASN A 38 -13.22 -8.14 -9.26
CA ASN A 38 -14.04 -7.90 -10.46
C ASN A 38 -15.45 -8.52 -10.33
N LYS A 39 -15.59 -9.64 -9.62
CA LYS A 39 -16.92 -10.23 -9.35
C LYS A 39 -17.74 -9.36 -8.40
N LYS A 40 -17.09 -8.68 -7.45
CA LYS A 40 -17.76 -7.82 -6.46
C LYS A 40 -17.99 -6.40 -6.98
N SER A 41 -17.10 -5.92 -7.85
CA SER A 41 -17.18 -4.63 -8.49
C SER A 41 -18.08 -4.70 -9.73
N LYS A 42 -19.32 -4.20 -9.61
CA LYS A 42 -20.27 -4.19 -10.74
C LYS A 42 -19.96 -3.15 -11.82
N ASN A 43 -19.07 -2.18 -11.53
CA ASN A 43 -18.88 -1.01 -12.38
C ASN A 43 -17.43 -0.80 -12.84
N ILE A 44 -16.46 -1.43 -12.19
CA ILE A 44 -15.04 -1.25 -12.48
C ILE A 44 -14.41 -2.62 -12.73
N THR A 45 -13.91 -2.83 -13.95
CA THR A 45 -13.08 -4.00 -14.27
C THR A 45 -11.63 -3.65 -14.02
N PHE A 46 -11.03 -4.25 -13.01
CA PHE A 46 -9.61 -4.17 -12.80
C PHE A 46 -8.89 -5.14 -13.75
N PRO A 47 -7.82 -4.70 -14.44
CA PRO A 47 -7.01 -5.61 -15.22
C PRO A 47 -6.44 -6.69 -14.30
N THR A 48 -6.41 -7.93 -14.77
CA THR A 48 -5.66 -8.96 -14.06
C THR A 48 -4.19 -8.53 -14.04
N PRO A 49 -3.51 -8.67 -12.89
CA PRO A 49 -2.16 -8.19 -12.74
C PRO A 49 -1.26 -9.00 -13.68
N MET A 50 -0.50 -8.30 -14.51
CA MET A 50 0.75 -8.82 -15.06
C MET A 50 1.91 -8.67 -14.05
N LEU A 51 1.61 -8.34 -12.79
CA LEU A 51 2.61 -8.19 -11.74
C LEU A 51 2.99 -9.57 -11.22
N ASP A 52 4.21 -9.98 -11.52
CA ASP A 52 4.79 -11.20 -11.01
C ASP A 52 5.44 -10.99 -9.63
N LYS A 53 5.37 -12.02 -8.79
CA LYS A 53 5.97 -12.03 -7.46
C LYS A 53 7.49 -11.79 -7.55
N GLN A 54 8.14 -12.31 -8.59
CA GLN A 54 9.57 -12.14 -8.83
C GLN A 54 9.95 -10.69 -9.11
N THR A 55 9.01 -9.86 -9.57
CA THR A 55 9.25 -8.43 -9.78
C THR A 55 8.96 -7.61 -8.51
N ILE A 56 7.88 -7.93 -7.78
CA ILE A 56 7.49 -7.16 -6.59
C ILE A 56 8.38 -7.45 -5.38
N GLN A 57 8.77 -8.69 -5.14
CA GLN A 57 9.58 -9.04 -3.96
C GLN A 57 10.94 -8.33 -3.88
N PRO A 58 11.76 -8.25 -4.96
CA PRO A 58 13.02 -7.53 -4.90
C PRO A 58 12.79 -6.03 -4.69
N LEU A 59 11.78 -5.43 -5.32
CA LEU A 59 11.42 -4.02 -5.08
C LEU A 59 11.05 -3.75 -3.61
N LEU A 60 10.20 -4.59 -3.01
CA LEU A 60 9.86 -4.51 -1.59
C LEU A 60 11.12 -4.65 -0.72
N SER A 61 11.99 -5.60 -1.05
CA SER A 61 13.22 -5.85 -0.29
C SER A 61 14.19 -4.66 -0.35
N SER A 62 14.35 -4.02 -1.52
CA SER A 62 15.14 -2.80 -1.66
C SER A 62 14.57 -1.64 -0.83
N LEU A 63 13.24 -1.50 -0.74
CA LEU A 63 12.58 -0.47 0.08
C LEU A 63 12.94 -0.57 1.58
N LYS A 64 13.36 -1.74 2.07
CA LYS A 64 13.81 -1.91 3.46
C LYS A 64 15.13 -1.17 3.75
N GLU A 65 15.97 -1.00 2.74
CA GLU A 65 17.28 -0.34 2.87
C GLU A 65 17.12 1.19 2.94
N TYR A 66 16.08 1.72 2.30
CA TYR A 66 15.76 3.15 2.26
C TYR A 66 14.88 3.58 3.44
N LYS A 67 15.43 3.58 4.65
CA LYS A 67 14.73 4.06 5.85
C LYS A 67 14.60 5.59 5.86
N GLY A 68 13.44 6.10 6.27
CA GLY A 68 13.19 7.53 6.45
C GLY A 68 12.64 8.26 5.23
N ILE A 69 12.53 7.59 4.07
CA ILE A 69 11.95 8.20 2.86
C ILE A 69 10.43 8.31 3.01
N THR A 70 9.88 9.48 2.67
CA THR A 70 8.44 9.67 2.52
C THR A 70 8.02 9.19 1.14
N LEU A 71 7.21 8.14 1.09
CA LEU A 71 6.70 7.57 -0.17
C LEU A 71 5.45 8.29 -0.65
N VAL A 72 4.59 8.67 0.30
CA VAL A 72 3.31 9.31 0.03
C VAL A 72 3.13 10.42 1.04
N ASP A 73 2.81 11.60 0.56
CA ASP A 73 2.40 12.76 1.36
C ASP A 73 1.16 13.34 0.70
N ILE A 74 0.00 13.03 1.27
CA ILE A 74 -1.29 13.52 0.78
C ILE A 74 -1.91 14.33 1.90
N LYS A 75 -2.37 15.53 1.55
CA LYS A 75 -3.09 16.41 2.46
C LYS A 75 -4.32 16.98 1.76
N ASP A 76 -5.46 16.86 2.42
CA ASP A 76 -6.72 17.42 1.99
C ASP A 76 -6.88 18.86 2.49
N LYS A 77 -7.80 19.59 1.86
CA LYS A 77 -8.14 20.99 2.17
C LYS A 77 -8.63 21.16 3.61
N ASP A 78 -9.25 20.11 4.16
CA ASP A 78 -9.75 20.06 5.54
C ASP A 78 -8.67 19.74 6.59
N GLY A 79 -7.40 19.64 6.17
CA GLY A 79 -6.28 19.35 7.06
C GLY A 79 -6.07 17.87 7.36
N ASN A 80 -6.96 17.00 6.88
CA ASN A 80 -6.77 15.54 6.91
C ASN A 80 -5.62 15.15 5.98
N GLY A 81 -4.78 14.22 6.39
CA GLY A 81 -3.62 13.81 5.59
C GLY A 81 -3.14 12.42 5.92
N VAL A 82 -2.45 11.83 4.95
CA VAL A 82 -1.80 10.52 5.09
C VAL A 82 -0.37 10.66 4.61
N ILE A 83 0.56 10.40 5.52
CA ILE A 83 1.98 10.36 5.23
C ILE A 83 2.48 8.94 5.45
N VAL A 84 2.99 8.32 4.39
CA VAL A 84 3.61 6.99 4.45
C VAL A 84 5.12 7.16 4.41
N ARG A 85 5.80 6.72 5.47
CA ARG A 85 7.27 6.77 5.59
C ARG A 85 7.85 5.37 5.77
N LEU A 86 8.98 5.11 5.13
CA LEU A 86 9.75 3.87 5.29
C LEU A 86 10.56 3.84 6.58
#